data_AF-A0A931ZYE7-F1
#
_entry.id   AF-A0A931ZYE7-F1
#
_cell.length_a   1.000
_cell.length_b   1.000
_cell.length_c   1.000
_cell.angle_alpha   90.00
_cell.angle_beta   90.00
_cell.angle_gamma   90.00
#
_symmetry.space_group_name_H-M   'P 1'
#
loop_
_entity.id
_entity.type
_entity.pdbx_description
1 polymer ?
#
loop_
_entity_poly.entity_id
_entity_poly.type
_entity_poly.pdbx_seq_one_letter_code
_entity_poly.pdbx_strand_id
1 'polypeptide(L)'
;MPLDPLEAFDYASDMLYPHLTLPAENVPEAVALARRIRSRPRDEILLLAPTALRFPAVVAGLTHEQIEAIMRLGSLSQKQSLVTVFDIPEHLTKIKEIAQALARESGQDPKEAEHDFLRIRLYLNDHRLLFAQEQP
;
A
#
# COMPACT_ATOMS: atom_id res chain seq x y z
N MET A 1 22.45 -4.13 18.83
CA MET A 1 22.49 -5.60 19.00
C MET A 1 21.90 -6.22 17.74
N PRO A 2 22.48 -7.29 17.18
CA PRO A 2 21.83 -8.02 16.09
C PRO A 2 20.51 -8.60 16.61
N LEU A 3 19.48 -8.60 15.77
CA LEU A 3 18.19 -9.24 16.07
C LEU A 3 18.40 -10.75 16.26
N ASP A 4 17.62 -11.36 17.16
CA ASP A 4 17.49 -12.82 17.23
C ASP A 4 17.04 -13.31 15.83
N PRO A 5 17.59 -14.42 15.29
CA PRO A 5 17.14 -15.00 14.02
C PRO A 5 15.62 -15.15 13.88
N LEU A 6 14.91 -15.45 14.97
CA LEU A 6 13.45 -15.53 14.98
C LEU A 6 12.80 -14.15 14.84
N GLU A 7 13.30 -13.15 15.58
CA GLU A 7 12.84 -11.76 15.48
C GLU A 7 13.13 -11.15 14.09
N ALA A 8 14.27 -11.51 13.49
CA ALA A 8 14.63 -11.11 12.14
C ALA A 8 13.71 -11.75 11.10
N PHE A 9 13.33 -13.02 11.30
CA PHE A 9 12.37 -13.70 10.44
C PHE A 9 10.98 -13.09 10.56
N ASP A 10 10.49 -12.86 11.79
CA ASP A 10 9.18 -12.26 12.03
C ASP A 10 9.10 -10.84 11.46
N TYR A 11 10.15 -10.04 11.64
CA TYR A 11 10.27 -8.72 11.03
C TYR A 11 10.26 -8.80 9.50
N ALA A 12 11.02 -9.72 8.91
CA ALA A 12 11.04 -9.90 7.46
C ALA A 12 9.69 -10.35 6.91
N SER A 13 9.03 -11.31 7.56
CA SER A 13 7.69 -11.78 7.18
C SER A 13 6.64 -10.69 7.29
N ASP A 14 6.70 -9.88 8.35
CA ASP A 14 5.82 -8.73 8.52
C ASP A 14 6.03 -7.65 7.45
N MET A 15 7.28 -7.45 7.01
CA MET A 15 7.60 -6.49 5.95
C MET A 15 7.25 -7.00 4.56
N LEU A 16 7.50 -8.27 4.26
CA LEU A 16 7.23 -8.86 2.95
C LEU A 16 5.73 -9.12 2.74
N TYR A 17 5.05 -9.62 3.78
CA TYR A 17 3.67 -10.11 3.73
C TYR A 17 2.81 -9.63 4.92
N PRO A 18 2.63 -8.32 5.09
CA PRO A 18 1.94 -7.75 6.26
C PRO A 18 0.47 -8.17 6.39
N HIS A 19 -0.15 -8.64 5.31
CA HIS A 19 -1.52 -9.17 5.29
C HIS A 19 -1.63 -10.61 5.85
N LEU A 20 -0.50 -11.34 5.96
CA LEU A 20 -0.46 -12.66 6.59
C LEU A 20 -0.24 -12.56 8.10
N THR A 21 0.46 -11.50 8.55
CA THR A 21 0.73 -11.25 9.98
C THR A 21 -0.43 -10.55 10.67
N LEU A 22 -1.19 -9.72 9.94
CA LEU A 22 -2.39 -9.09 10.43
C LEU A 22 -3.55 -9.35 9.46
N PRO A 23 -4.42 -10.33 9.75
CA PRO A 23 -5.60 -10.60 8.93
C PRO A 23 -6.48 -9.34 8.90
N ALA A 24 -7.03 -9.03 7.72
CA ALA A 24 -7.81 -7.84 7.43
C ALA A 24 -9.23 -8.22 6.97
N GLU A 25 -9.89 -9.07 7.76
CA GLU A 25 -11.17 -9.69 7.41
C GLU A 25 -12.33 -8.69 7.56
N ASN A 26 -12.22 -7.75 8.48
CA ASN A 26 -13.17 -6.66 8.69
C ASN A 26 -12.52 -5.26 8.55
N VAL A 27 -13.35 -4.21 8.55
CA VAL A 27 -12.90 -2.82 8.37
C VAL A 27 -11.93 -2.38 9.48
N PRO A 28 -12.21 -2.59 10.79
CA PRO A 28 -11.26 -2.24 11.85
C PRO A 28 -9.87 -2.88 11.69
N GLU A 29 -9.82 -4.18 11.37
CA GLU A 29 -8.56 -4.88 11.12
C GLU A 29 -7.83 -4.35 9.88
N ALA A 30 -8.56 -4.08 8.80
CA ALA A 30 -8.01 -3.49 7.60
C ALA A 30 -7.43 -2.09 7.85
N VAL A 31 -8.07 -1.29 8.72
CA VAL A 31 -7.56 0.01 9.16
C VAL A 31 -6.32 -0.13 10.03
N ALA A 32 -6.28 -1.12 10.93
CA ALA A 32 -5.08 -1.40 11.73
C ALA A 32 -3.88 -1.78 10.85
N LEU A 33 -4.10 -2.61 9.82
CA LEU A 33 -3.08 -2.94 8.82
C LEU A 33 -2.64 -1.70 8.03
N ALA A 34 -3.58 -0.91 7.52
CA ALA A 34 -3.27 0.32 6.80
C ALA A 34 -2.46 1.30 7.65
N ARG A 35 -2.80 1.45 8.94
CA ARG A 35 -2.03 2.28 9.88
C ARG A 35 -0.61 1.77 10.07
N ARG A 36 -0.43 0.45 10.19
CA ARG A 36 0.90 -0.16 10.29
C ARG A 36 1.74 0.16 9.07
N ILE A 37 1.18 0.00 7.86
CA ILE A 37 1.87 0.34 6.61
C ILE A 37 2.22 1.82 6.54
N ARG A 38 1.28 2.71 6.90
CA ARG A 38 1.49 4.16 6.91
C ARG A 38 2.66 4.56 7.82
N SER A 39 2.84 3.87 8.94
CA SER A 39 3.92 4.15 9.89
C SER A 39 5.30 3.69 9.43
N ARG A 40 5.39 2.89 8.35
CA ARG A 40 6.68 2.37 7.87
C ARG A 40 7.48 3.46 7.15
N PRO A 41 8.81 3.48 7.33
CA PRO A 41 9.69 4.31 6.52
C PRO A 41 9.52 4.04 5.02
N ARG A 42 9.75 5.05 4.19
CA ARG A 42 9.67 4.95 2.73
C ARG A 42 10.51 3.81 2.16
N ASP A 43 11.74 3.63 2.66
CA ASP A 43 12.66 2.62 2.15
C ASP A 43 12.23 1.20 2.53
N GLU A 44 11.58 1.05 3.68
CA GLU A 44 11.01 -0.21 4.15
C GLU A 44 9.85 -0.69 3.26
N ILE A 45 9.07 0.23 2.67
CA ILE A 45 7.97 -0.11 1.76
C ILE A 45 8.46 -0.81 0.49
N LEU A 46 9.70 -0.57 0.06
CA LEU A 46 10.28 -1.24 -1.12
C LEU A 46 10.50 -2.74 -0.89
N LEU A 47 10.47 -3.20 0.36
CA LEU A 47 10.57 -4.61 0.71
C LEU A 47 9.26 -5.37 0.48
N LEU A 48 8.10 -4.69 0.38
CA LEU A 48 6.81 -5.37 0.21
C LEU A 48 6.83 -6.32 -0.98
N ALA A 49 6.41 -7.57 -0.78
CA ALA A 49 6.25 -8.49 -1.89
C ALA A 49 5.19 -7.93 -2.87
N PRO A 50 5.33 -8.17 -4.19
CA PRO A 50 4.33 -7.76 -5.17
C PRO A 50 2.91 -8.21 -4.82
N THR A 51 2.78 -9.41 -4.23
CA THR A 51 1.50 -9.95 -3.78
C THR A 51 0.87 -9.12 -2.66
N ALA A 52 1.66 -8.54 -1.75
CA ALA A 52 1.15 -7.68 -0.69
C ALA A 52 0.51 -6.40 -1.24
N LEU A 53 1.04 -5.85 -2.34
CA LEU A 53 0.49 -4.67 -3.02
C LEU A 53 -0.83 -4.93 -3.76
N ARG A 54 -1.30 -6.19 -3.80
CA ARG A 54 -2.63 -6.54 -4.31
C ARG A 54 -3.72 -6.47 -3.25
N PHE A 55 -3.37 -6.24 -1.98
CA PHE A 55 -4.32 -6.18 -0.88
C PHE A 55 -4.77 -4.74 -0.63
N PRO A 56 -6.10 -4.45 -0.69
CA PRO A 56 -6.64 -3.10 -0.48
C PRO A 56 -6.16 -2.41 0.80
N ALA A 57 -6.06 -3.15 1.91
CA ALA A 57 -5.63 -2.61 3.20
C ALA A 57 -4.16 -2.16 3.20
N VAL A 58 -3.28 -2.89 2.52
CA VAL A 58 -1.88 -2.50 2.38
C VAL A 58 -1.78 -1.19 1.59
N VAL A 59 -2.47 -1.14 0.47
CA VAL A 59 -2.45 0.01 -0.45
C VAL A 59 -3.08 1.25 0.16
N ALA A 60 -4.18 1.10 0.91
CA ALA A 60 -4.83 2.19 1.64
C ALA A 60 -3.93 2.82 2.71
N GLY A 61 -2.95 2.07 3.22
CA GLY A 61 -1.95 2.56 4.17
C GLY A 61 -0.82 3.36 3.52
N LEU A 62 -0.61 3.21 2.22
CA LEU A 62 0.49 3.89 1.54
C LEU A 62 0.25 5.39 1.43
N THR A 63 1.28 6.17 1.75
CA THR A 63 1.34 7.61 1.51
C THR A 63 1.77 7.89 0.07
N HIS A 64 1.59 9.14 -0.38
CA HIS A 64 2.03 9.55 -1.71
C HIS A 64 3.54 9.31 -1.93
N GLU A 65 4.37 9.65 -0.94
CA GLU A 65 5.82 9.47 -1.02
C GLU A 65 6.23 7.99 -1.11
N GLN A 66 5.52 7.10 -0.41
CA GLN A 66 5.75 5.66 -0.47
C GLN A 66 5.33 5.08 -1.84
N ILE A 67 4.23 5.57 -2.41
CA ILE A 67 3.79 5.19 -3.76
C ILE A 67 4.81 5.66 -4.80
N GLU A 68 5.27 6.90 -4.71
CA GLU A 68 6.31 7.43 -5.58
C GLU A 68 7.61 6.62 -5.47
N ALA A 69 7.96 6.17 -4.27
CA ALA A 69 9.10 5.28 -4.05
C ALA A 69 8.97 3.96 -4.82
N ILE A 70 7.83 3.27 -4.67
CA ILE A 70 7.55 2.02 -5.40
C ILE A 70 7.61 2.27 -6.91
N MET A 71 7.04 3.37 -7.38
CA MET A 71 6.93 3.65 -8.81
C MET A 71 8.27 4.01 -9.45
N ARG A 72 9.19 4.63 -8.71
CA ARG A 72 10.54 4.94 -9.18
C ARG A 72 11.52 3.78 -9.01
N LEU A 73 11.56 3.20 -7.81
CA LEU A 73 12.63 2.29 -7.38
C LEU A 73 12.18 0.82 -7.24
N GLY A 74 10.88 0.58 -7.13
CA GLY A 74 10.33 -0.76 -7.02
C GLY A 74 10.54 -1.58 -8.30
N SER A 75 10.50 -2.89 -8.15
CA SER A 75 10.53 -3.84 -9.28
C SER A 75 9.29 -3.70 -10.16
N LEU A 76 9.39 -4.11 -11.43
CA LEU A 76 8.26 -4.07 -12.37
C LEU A 76 7.01 -4.78 -11.83
N SER A 77 7.19 -5.92 -11.15
CA SER A 77 6.07 -6.68 -10.58
C SER A 77 5.39 -5.96 -9.40
N GLN A 78 6.12 -5.20 -8.59
CA GLN A 78 5.55 -4.33 -7.56
C GLN A 78 4.72 -3.20 -8.20
N LYS A 79 5.27 -2.52 -9.21
CA LYS A 79 4.58 -1.44 -9.94
C LYS A 79 3.28 -1.95 -10.58
N GLN A 80 3.35 -3.09 -11.29
CA GLN A 80 2.19 -3.73 -11.89
C GLN A 80 1.13 -4.11 -10.86
N SER A 81 1.54 -4.75 -9.75
CA SER A 81 0.60 -5.15 -8.71
C SER A 81 -0.11 -3.95 -8.06
N LEU A 82 0.65 -2.87 -7.83
CA LEU A 82 0.10 -1.61 -7.33
C LEU A 82 -0.87 -0.98 -8.34
N VAL A 83 -0.59 -1.00 -9.64
CA VAL A 83 -1.55 -0.47 -10.64
C VAL A 83 -2.80 -1.34 -10.71
N THR A 84 -2.64 -2.67 -10.78
CA THR A 84 -3.77 -3.61 -10.94
C THR A 84 -4.76 -3.54 -9.79
N VAL A 85 -4.32 -3.27 -8.55
CA VAL A 85 -5.24 -3.15 -7.41
C VAL A 85 -6.22 -1.98 -7.57
N PHE A 86 -5.84 -0.93 -8.31
CA PHE A 86 -6.71 0.22 -8.63
C PHE A 86 -7.56 0.00 -9.89
N ASP A 87 -7.33 -1.07 -10.67
CA ASP A 87 -8.16 -1.41 -11.82
C ASP A 87 -9.40 -2.23 -11.43
N ILE A 88 -9.46 -2.75 -10.19
CA ILE A 88 -10.56 -3.59 -9.68
C ILE A 88 -11.56 -2.70 -8.90
N PRO A 89 -12.82 -2.54 -9.36
CA PRO A 89 -13.81 -1.65 -8.73
C PRO A 89 -14.09 -1.94 -7.26
N GLU A 90 -14.15 -3.21 -6.88
CA GLU A 90 -14.37 -3.66 -5.50
C GLU A 90 -13.20 -3.24 -4.60
N HIS A 91 -11.98 -3.33 -5.11
CA HIS A 91 -10.78 -2.90 -4.39
C HIS A 91 -10.74 -1.39 -4.24
N LEU A 92 -11.09 -0.62 -5.27
CA LEU A 92 -11.15 0.85 -5.17
C LEU A 92 -12.11 1.29 -4.06
N THR A 93 -13.28 0.65 -3.99
CA THR A 93 -14.27 0.94 -2.95
C THR A 93 -13.69 0.65 -1.57
N LYS A 94 -13.06 -0.51 -1.39
CA LYS A 94 -12.45 -0.92 -0.11
C LYS A 94 -11.25 -0.04 0.28
N ILE A 95 -10.38 0.32 -0.67
CA ILE A 95 -9.25 1.24 -0.42
C ILE A 95 -9.78 2.60 0.06
N LYS A 96 -10.80 3.16 -0.62
CA LYS A 96 -11.41 4.43 -0.25
C LYS A 96 -12.02 4.37 1.16
N GLU A 97 -12.78 3.32 1.46
CA GLU A 97 -13.39 3.12 2.78
C GLU A 97 -12.34 3.08 3.90
N ILE A 98 -11.28 2.29 3.72
CA ILE A 98 -10.20 2.15 4.71
C ILE A 98 -9.44 3.48 4.88
N ALA A 99 -9.11 4.17 3.78
CA ALA A 99 -8.42 5.45 3.83
C ALA A 99 -9.23 6.53 4.55
N GLN A 100 -10.55 6.58 4.31
CA GLN A 100 -11.45 7.50 5.01
C GLN A 100 -11.57 7.16 6.50
N ALA A 101 -11.64 5.88 6.87
CA ALA A 101 -11.66 5.46 8.27
C ALA A 101 -10.36 5.84 8.99
N LEU A 102 -9.21 5.61 8.35
CA LEU A 102 -7.89 5.96 8.88
C LEU A 102 -7.73 7.49 9.08
N ALA A 103 -8.29 8.30 8.17
CA ALA A 103 -8.31 9.75 8.29
C ALA A 103 -9.16 10.22 9.49
N ARG A 104 -10.36 9.63 9.68
CA ARG A 104 -11.24 9.96 10.80
C ARG A 104 -10.57 9.71 12.16
N GLU A 105 -9.89 8.57 12.30
CA GLU A 105 -9.16 8.24 13.54
C GLU A 105 -8.00 9.19 13.82
N SER A 106 -7.38 9.72 12.76
CA SER A 106 -6.27 10.66 12.85
C SER A 106 -6.72 12.13 13.00
N GLY A 107 -8.04 12.38 13.09
CA GLY A 107 -8.60 13.73 13.15
C GLY A 107 -8.51 14.52 11.83
N GLN A 108 -8.20 13.85 10.72
CA GLN A 108 -8.12 14.45 9.38
C GLN A 108 -9.50 14.47 8.71
N ASP A 109 -9.74 15.45 7.83
CA ASP A 109 -10.99 15.53 7.05
C ASP A 109 -11.05 14.34 6.06
N PRO A 110 -12.11 13.49 6.11
CA PRO A 110 -12.30 12.41 5.14
C PRO A 110 -12.31 12.87 3.68
N LYS A 111 -12.63 14.15 3.42
CA LYS A 111 -12.57 14.73 2.08
C LYS A 111 -11.13 14.93 1.58
N GLU A 112 -10.20 15.26 2.47
CA GLU A 112 -8.78 15.35 2.10
C GLU A 112 -8.23 13.96 1.73
N ALA A 113 -8.60 12.92 2.49
CA ALA A 113 -8.24 11.55 2.17
C ALA A 113 -8.81 11.08 0.82
N GLU A 114 -10.02 11.53 0.47
CA GLU A 114 -10.61 11.27 -0.85
C GLU A 114 -9.84 11.98 -1.97
N HIS A 115 -9.43 13.24 -1.76
CA HIS A 115 -8.58 13.95 -2.71
C HIS A 115 -7.23 13.27 -2.90
N ASP A 116 -6.58 12.84 -1.82
CA ASP A 116 -5.29 12.13 -1.88
C ASP A 116 -5.41 10.81 -2.66
N PHE A 117 -6.48 10.05 -2.40
CA PHE A 117 -6.77 8.84 -3.16
C PHE A 117 -6.94 9.12 -4.67
N LEU A 118 -7.67 10.16 -5.05
CA LEU A 118 -7.85 10.53 -6.45
C LEU A 118 -6.53 10.96 -7.10
N ARG A 119 -5.69 11.72 -6.40
CA ARG A 119 -4.35 12.11 -6.87
C ARG A 119 -3.45 10.90 -7.10
N ILE A 120 -3.46 9.95 -6.16
CA ILE A 120 -2.73 8.68 -6.29
C ILE A 120 -3.21 7.91 -7.52
N ARG A 121 -4.52 7.79 -7.71
CA ARG A 121 -5.09 7.09 -8.86
C ARG A 121 -4.69 7.73 -10.19
N LEU A 122 -4.76 9.06 -10.29
CA LEU A 122 -4.30 9.80 -11.48
C LEU A 122 -2.81 9.56 -11.74
N TYR A 123 -1.99 9.69 -10.70
CA TYR A 123 -0.56 9.43 -10.78
C TYR A 123 -0.26 8.01 -11.30
N LEU A 124 -0.93 6.99 -10.78
CA LEU A 124 -0.76 5.61 -11.24
C LEU A 124 -1.23 5.41 -12.69
N ASN A 125 -2.32 6.04 -13.10
CA ASN A 125 -2.79 6.02 -14.49
C ASN A 125 -1.77 6.63 -15.46
N ASP A 126 -1.18 7.78 -15.10
CA ASP A 126 -0.17 8.44 -15.92
C ASP A 126 1.08 7.57 -16.08
N HIS A 127 1.48 6.87 -15.02
CA HIS A 127 2.64 5.97 -15.05
C HIS A 127 2.34 4.64 -15.78
N ARG A 128 1.08 4.21 -15.84
CA ARG A 128 0.68 3.04 -16.64
C ARG A 128 1.01 3.23 -18.12
N LEU A 129 0.86 4.45 -18.63
CA LEU A 129 1.22 4.80 -20.01
C LEU A 129 2.73 4.69 -20.26
N LEU A 130 3.55 4.91 -19.23
CA LEU A 130 5.01 4.78 -19.30
C LEU A 130 5.45 3.31 -19.31
N PHE A 131 4.85 2.46 -18.47
CA PHE A 131 5.20 1.03 -18.45
C PHE A 131 4.79 0.27 -19.71
N ALA A 132 3.75 0.72 -20.42
CA ALA A 132 3.37 0.15 -21.71
C ALA A 132 4.47 0.35 -22.78
N GLN A 133 5.37 1.32 -22.58
CA GLN A 133 6.52 1.59 -23.46
C GLN A 133 7.80 0.87 -23.01
N GLU A 134 7.83 0.30 -21.80
CA GLU A 134 8.95 -0.49 -21.25
C GLU A 134 8.80 -2.00 -21.54
N GLN A 135 7.82 -2.41 -22.34
CA GLN A 135 7.72 -3.80 -22.80
C GLN A 135 8.80 -4.10 -23.85
N PRO A 136 9.53 -5.23 -23.75
CA PRO A 136 10.47 -5.67 -24.78
C PRO A 136 9.76 -6.08 -26.07
#